data_AF-A0A1H6X4H5-F1
#
_entry.id   AF-A0A1H6X4H5-F1
#
_cell.length_a   1.000
_cell.length_b   1.000
_cell.length_c   1.000
_cell.angle_alpha   90.00
_cell.angle_beta   90.00
_cell.angle_gamma   90.00
#
_symmetry.space_group_name_H-M   'P 1'
#
loop_
_entity.id
_entity.type
_entity.pdbx_description
1 polymer ?
#
loop_
_entity_poly.entity_id
_entity_poly.type
_entity_poly.pdbx_seq_one_letter_code
_entity_poly.pdbx_strand_id
1 'polypeptide(L)' 'MSRLVSLLKLLKLTMATHTLLAGCVFVHSRLTDQSAGIWLPLTLIFGLFGVAGYLLDR' A
#
# COMPACT_ATOMS: atom_id res chain seq x y z
N MET A 1 -20.28 13.50 -11.64
CA MET A 1 -19.09 13.92 -10.86
C MET A 1 -18.84 13.16 -9.55
N SER A 2 -19.85 12.82 -8.72
CA SER A 2 -19.58 12.30 -7.35
C SER A 2 -18.88 10.92 -7.27
N ARG A 3 -19.09 10.03 -8.25
CA ARG A 3 -18.48 8.68 -8.27
C ARG A 3 -16.96 8.71 -8.48
N LEU A 4 -16.47 9.55 -9.39
CA LEU A 4 -15.03 9.72 -9.67
C LEU A 4 -14.27 10.26 -8.45
N VAL A 5 -14.85 11.23 -7.74
CA VAL A 5 -14.28 11.79 -6.51
C VAL A 5 -14.22 10.72 -5.41
N SER A 6 -15.21 9.84 -5.33
CA SER A 6 -15.26 8.75 -4.34
C SER A 6 -14.21 7.67 -4.64
N LEU A 7 -14.02 7.30 -5.90
CA LEU A 7 -12.99 6.35 -6.34
C LEU A 7 -11.57 6.90 -6.11
N LEU A 8 -11.32 8.16 -6.46
CA LEU A 8 -10.03 8.81 -6.18
C LEU A 8 -9.71 8.87 -4.68
N LYS A 9 -10.73 9.09 -3.83
CA LYS A 9 -10.56 9.07 -2.37
C LYS A 9 -10.22 7.66 -1.87
N LEU A 10 -10.92 6.63 -2.35
CA LEU A 10 -10.63 5.24 -2.02
C LEU A 10 -9.21 4.86 -2.42
N LEU A 11 -8.75 5.28 -3.60
CA LEU A 11 -7.38 4.99 -4.01
C LEU A 11 -6.31 5.65 -3.17
N LYS A 12 -6.49 6.94 -2.86
CA LYS A 12 -5.58 7.68 -2.00
C LYS A 12 -5.53 7.03 -0.61
N LEU A 13 -6.68 6.59 -0.10
CA LEU A 13 -6.76 5.87 1.17
C LEU A 13 -6.04 4.53 1.10
N THR A 14 -6.30 3.71 0.07
CA THR A 14 -5.63 2.41 -0.11
C THR A 14 -4.12 2.57 -0.18
N MET A 15 -3.63 3.55 -0.96
CA MET A 15 -2.21 3.83 -1.09
C MET A 15 -1.62 4.27 0.26
N ALA A 16 -2.24 5.22 0.95
CA ALA A 16 -1.78 5.71 2.25
C ALA A 16 -1.74 4.60 3.31
N THR A 17 -2.77 3.75 3.36
CA THR A 17 -2.83 2.61 4.29
C THR A 17 -1.70 1.61 4.03
N HIS A 18 -1.43 1.26 2.77
CA HIS A 18 -0.35 0.33 2.45
C HIS A 18 1.04 0.94 2.69
N THR A 19 1.22 2.24 2.45
CA THR A 19 2.47 2.94 2.81
C THR A 19 2.69 2.95 4.32
N LEU A 20 1.64 3.22 5.12
CA LEU A 20 1.70 3.14 6.58
C LEU A 20 2.02 1.73 7.06
N LEU A 21 1.34 0.71 6.53
CA LEU A 21 1.62 -0.69 6.88
C LEU A 21 3.07 -1.07 6.52
N ALA A 22 3.53 -0.73 5.32
CA ALA A 22 4.89 -1.03 4.88
C ALA A 22 5.93 -0.33 5.79
N GLY A 23 5.68 0.94 6.15
CA GLY A 23 6.50 1.68 7.11
C GLY A 23 6.52 1.04 8.49
N CYS A 24 5.37 0.63 9.02
CA CYS A 24 5.27 -0.08 10.30
C CYS A 24 6.03 -1.42 10.29
N VAL A 25 5.89 -2.22 9.22
CA VAL A 25 6.61 -3.48 9.08
C VAL A 25 8.12 -3.25 9.00
N PHE A 26 8.57 -2.23 8.28
CA PHE A 26 9.98 -1.85 8.20
C PHE A 26 10.54 -1.41 9.55
N VAL A 27 9.85 -0.51 10.25
CA VAL A 27 10.28 -0.02 11.58
C VAL A 27 10.27 -1.16 12.58
N HIS A 28 9.21 -1.98 12.58
CA HIS A 28 9.11 -3.15 13.45
C HIS A 28 10.27 -4.11 13.21
N SER A 29 10.57 -4.46 11.95
CA SER A 29 11.67 -5.39 11.62
C SER A 29 13.04 -4.86 12.04
N ARG A 30 13.25 -3.53 11.99
CA ARG A 30 14.48 -2.89 12.45
C ARG A 30 14.58 -2.85 13.97
N LEU A 31 13.46 -2.74 14.68
CA LEU A 31 13.41 -2.71 16.14
C LEU A 31 13.51 -4.10 16.77
N THR A 32 13.01 -5.14 16.11
CA THR A 32 13.04 -6.53 16.63
C THR A 32 14.21 -7.35 16.13
N ASP A 33 15.10 -6.77 15.32
CA ASP A 33 16.25 -7.43 14.66
C ASP A 33 15.86 -8.73 13.93
N GLN A 34 14.57 -8.84 13.59
CA GLN A 34 14.00 -9.94 12.83
C GLN A 34 13.91 -9.52 11.37
N SER A 35 14.40 -10.39 10.50
CA SER A 35 14.16 -10.30 9.06
C SER A 35 12.67 -10.10 8.80
N ALA A 36 12.29 -8.91 8.28
CA ALA A 36 10.93 -8.69 7.78
C ALA A 36 10.58 -9.68 6.64
N GLY A 37 11.59 -10.36 6.10
CA GLY A 37 11.45 -11.40 5.10
C GLY A 37 10.64 -10.93 3.90
N ILE A 38 9.74 -11.80 3.45
CA ILE A 38 8.92 -11.57 2.27
C ILE A 38 7.79 -10.55 2.49
N TRP A 39 7.49 -10.14 3.73
CA TRP A 39 6.37 -9.26 4.05
C TRP A 39 6.59 -7.82 3.56
N LEU A 40 7.81 -7.30 3.66
CA LEU A 40 8.17 -5.99 3.13
C LEU A 40 7.89 -5.88 1.62
N PRO A 41 8.42 -6.78 0.77
CA PRO A 41 8.12 -6.75 -0.66
C PRO A 41 6.66 -7.10 -0.95
N LEU A 42 6.01 -8.00 -0.19
CA LEU A 42 4.57 -8.29 -0.38
C LEU A 42 3.72 -7.03 -0.21
N THR A 43 3.94 -6.28 0.87
CA THR A 43 3.13 -5.09 1.20
C THR A 43 3.31 -4.00 0.14
N LEU A 44 4.52 -3.85 -0.38
CA LEU A 44 4.84 -2.95 -1.50
C LEU A 44 4.20 -3.41 -2.81
N ILE A 45 4.27 -4.70 -3.15
CA ILE A 45 3.67 -5.28 -4.36
C ILE A 45 2.15 -5.12 -4.33
N PHE A 46 1.49 -5.40 -3.20
CA PHE A 46 0.05 -5.20 -3.05
C PHE A 46 -0.35 -3.72 -3.22
N GLY A 47 0.43 -2.80 -2.64
CA GLY A 47 0.24 -1.37 -2.83
C GLY A 47 0.38 -0.93 -4.29
N LEU A 48 1.41 -1.42 -4.99
CA LEU A 48 1.66 -1.15 -6.41
C LEU A 48 0.59 -1.77 -7.32
N PHE A 49 0.15 -3.01 -7.05
CA PHE A 49 -0.91 -3.66 -7.81
C PHE A 49 -2.26 -2.94 -7.67
N GLY A 50 -2.59 -2.45 -6.48
CA GLY A 50 -3.80 -1.66 -6.25
C GLY A 50 -3.80 -0.35 -7.04
N VAL A 51 -2.65 0.33 -7.11
CA VAL A 51 -2.49 1.56 -7.91
C VAL A 51 -2.50 1.27 -9.41
N ALA A 52 -1.78 0.23 -9.84
CA ALA A 52 -1.69 -0.17 -11.24
C ALA A 52 -3.04 -0.67 -11.78
N GLY A 53 -3.79 -1.47 -11.01
CA GLY A 53 -5.12 -1.94 -11.39
C GLY A 53 -6.10 -0.79 -11.64
N TYR A 54 -6.06 0.27 -10.84
CA TYR A 54 -6.91 1.45 -11.08
C TYR A 54 -6.49 2.29 -12.27
N LEU A 55 -5.18 2.43 -12.50
CA LEU A 55 -4.68 3.18 -13.66
C LEU A 55 -4.94 2.46 -14.97
N LEU A 56 -4.98 1.12 -14.95
CA LEU A 56 -5.25 0.26 -16.11
C LEU A 56 -6.75 -0.02 -16.33
N ASP A 57 -7.59 0.08 -15.29
CA ASP A 57 -9.06 0.03 -15.38
C ASP A 57 -9.68 1.35 -15.88
N ARG A 58 -8.84 2.31 -16.28
CA ARG A 58 -9.22 3.62 -16.79
C ARG A 58 -9.28 3.65 -18.31
#